data_AF-A0A0F0G9U3-F1
#
_entry.id   AF-A0A0F0G9U3-F1
#
_cell.length_a   1.000
_cell.length_b   1.000
_cell.length_c   1.000
_cell.angle_alpha   90.00
_cell.angle_beta   90.00
_cell.angle_gamma   90.00
#
_symmetry.space_group_name_H-M   'P 1'
#
loop_
_entity.id
_entity.type
_entity.pdbx_description
1 polymer ?
#
loop_
_entity_poly.entity_id
_entity_poly.type
_entity_poly.pdbx_seq_one_letter_code
_entity_poly.pdbx_strand_id
1 'polypeptide(L)'
;MIALAAASAVVFLGAAGIALGGTTPGGDAGAMAGTAGCGKPPALTSGQHTINSGGQNRSYILRVPANYDNNRQYRLYVGLHWRGGTANDVDSGGTDGYNWSYY
;
A
#
# COMPACT_ATOMS: atom_id res chain seq x y z
N MET A 1 49.80 -51.92 -23.42
CA MET A 1 49.68 -52.91 -22.33
C MET A 1 48.22 -52.95 -21.90
N ILE A 2 47.69 -54.17 -21.80
CA ILE A 2 46.31 -54.55 -21.49
C ILE A 2 46.06 -54.52 -19.97
N ALA A 3 44.78 -54.50 -19.59
CA ALA A 3 44.14 -54.98 -18.34
C ALA A 3 43.82 -53.91 -17.28
N LEU A 4 42.75 -54.00 -16.48
CA LEU A 4 41.47 -54.74 -16.45
C LEU A 4 40.70 -54.12 -15.27
N ALA A 5 39.38 -54.23 -15.30
CA ALA A 5 38.39 -53.64 -14.40
C ALA A 5 38.59 -53.86 -12.88
N ALA A 6 38.05 -52.94 -12.09
CA ALA A 6 37.36 -53.27 -10.84
C ALA A 6 36.13 -52.35 -10.67
N ALA A 7 34.94 -52.92 -10.79
CA ALA A 7 33.70 -52.32 -10.32
C ALA A 7 33.51 -52.69 -8.85
N SER A 8 33.10 -51.75 -7.99
CA SER A 8 32.53 -52.08 -6.68
C SER A 8 31.59 -50.99 -6.17
N ALA A 9 30.36 -51.47 -5.94
CA ALA A 9 29.18 -51.00 -5.22
C ALA A 9 29.11 -49.60 -4.59
N VAL A 10 27.94 -49.01 -4.86
CA VAL A 10 27.28 -47.84 -4.26
C VAL A 10 27.16 -47.94 -2.74
N VAL A 11 27.41 -46.83 -2.03
CA VAL A 11 26.74 -46.50 -0.77
C VAL A 11 26.28 -45.04 -0.83
N PHE A 12 25.01 -44.83 -1.18
CA PHE A 12 24.32 -43.58 -0.88
C PHE A 12 23.93 -43.62 0.60
N LEU A 13 24.66 -42.91 1.45
CA LEU A 13 24.17 -42.48 2.75
C LEU A 13 23.92 -40.98 2.69
N GLY A 14 22.65 -40.61 2.70
CA GLY A 14 22.21 -39.24 2.74
C GLY A 14 22.61 -38.55 4.05
N ALA A 15 23.10 -37.33 3.92
CA ALA A 15 22.85 -36.30 4.90
C ALA A 15 22.15 -35.17 4.14
N ALA A 16 20.86 -34.99 4.42
CA ALA A 16 20.09 -33.86 3.96
C ALA A 16 20.88 -32.59 4.28
N GLY A 17 21.32 -31.88 3.24
CA GLY A 17 21.81 -30.53 3.39
C GLY A 17 20.69 -29.73 4.06
N ILE A 18 20.96 -29.27 5.27
CA ILE A 18 20.18 -28.26 5.99
C ILE A 18 19.99 -27.08 5.04
N ALA A 19 18.85 -27.07 4.34
CA ALA A 19 18.37 -25.88 3.68
C ALA A 19 18.15 -24.86 4.79
N LEU A 20 18.97 -23.80 4.80
CA LEU A 20 18.64 -22.60 5.55
C LEU A 20 17.27 -22.16 5.02
N GLY A 21 16.23 -22.46 5.79
CA GLY A 21 14.90 -21.92 5.61
C GLY A 21 15.01 -20.41 5.74
N GLY A 22 15.26 -19.75 4.61
CA GLY A 22 15.04 -18.32 4.49
C GLY A 22 13.58 -18.09 4.78
N THR A 23 13.29 -17.59 5.98
CA THR A 23 12.03 -16.91 6.24
C THR A 23 12.04 -15.67 5.36
N THR A 24 11.59 -15.78 4.12
CA THR A 24 11.15 -14.63 3.33
C THR A 24 10.11 -13.95 4.21
N PRO A 25 10.32 -12.71 4.68
CA PRO A 25 9.28 -12.01 5.41
C PRO A 25 8.05 -12.00 4.49
N GLY A 26 7.02 -12.71 4.93
CA GLY A 26 5.69 -12.67 4.35
C GLY A 26 5.23 -11.22 4.40
N GLY A 27 5.41 -10.55 3.27
CA GLY A 27 5.16 -9.14 3.07
C GLY A 27 4.75 -8.89 1.64
N ASP A 28 4.11 -9.88 1.00
CA ASP A 28 3.19 -9.61 -0.10
C ASP A 28 1.97 -8.89 0.48
N ALA A 29 2.17 -7.65 0.92
CA ALA A 29 1.14 -6.65 0.74
C ALA A 29 0.96 -6.60 -0.78
N GLY A 30 0.10 -7.49 -1.29
CA GLY A 30 -0.04 -7.76 -2.71
C GLY A 30 -0.05 -6.43 -3.43
N ALA A 31 0.86 -6.27 -4.39
CA ALA A 31 1.04 -5.02 -5.11
C ALA A 31 -0.34 -4.46 -5.41
N MET A 32 -0.73 -3.38 -4.72
CA MET A 32 -2.06 -2.84 -4.88
C MET A 32 -2.18 -2.55 -6.36
N ALA A 33 -3.10 -3.17 -7.08
CA ALA A 33 -3.23 -2.85 -8.48
C ALA A 33 -3.50 -1.33 -8.56
N GLY A 34 -2.70 -0.61 -9.34
CA GLY A 34 -2.89 0.82 -9.49
C GLY A 34 -4.32 1.08 -9.95
N THR A 35 -4.97 2.10 -9.39
CA THR A 35 -6.26 2.52 -9.93
C THR A 35 -6.06 3.08 -11.34
N ALA A 36 -7.14 3.25 -12.10
CA ALA A 36 -7.07 3.81 -13.45
C ALA A 36 -6.38 5.20 -13.53
N GLY A 37 -6.23 5.89 -12.41
CA GLY A 37 -5.52 7.17 -12.31
C GLY A 37 -4.00 7.10 -12.11
N CYS A 38 -3.43 5.93 -11.79
CA CYS A 38 -1.98 5.80 -11.58
C CYS A 38 -1.19 6.13 -12.86
N GLY A 39 -0.09 6.87 -12.71
CA GLY A 39 0.77 7.33 -13.81
C GLY A 39 0.18 8.46 -14.66
N LYS A 40 -1.04 8.94 -14.37
CA LYS A 40 -1.64 10.10 -15.07
C LYS A 40 -1.25 11.42 -14.38
N PRO A 41 -1.23 12.55 -15.11
CA PRO A 41 -1.10 13.86 -14.47
C PRO A 41 -2.18 14.08 -13.39
N PRO A 42 -1.85 14.69 -12.24
CA PRO A 42 -2.83 14.94 -11.19
C PRO A 42 -3.97 15.85 -11.69
N ALA A 43 -5.21 15.38 -11.57
CA ALA A 43 -6.40 16.17 -11.91
C ALA A 43 -6.93 16.98 -10.71
N LEU A 44 -6.53 16.61 -9.49
CA LEU A 44 -6.94 17.24 -8.23
C LEU A 44 -5.72 17.58 -7.40
N THR A 45 -5.81 18.67 -6.64
CA THR A 45 -4.79 19.14 -5.69
C THR A 45 -5.39 19.24 -4.30
N SER A 46 -4.56 19.47 -3.27
CA SER A 46 -5.08 19.73 -1.91
C SER A 46 -6.03 20.92 -1.90
N GLY A 47 -7.13 20.82 -1.16
CA GLY A 47 -8.11 21.91 -1.01
C GLY A 47 -9.55 21.42 -0.94
N GLN A 48 -10.49 22.37 -0.95
CA GLN A 48 -11.92 22.09 -1.04
C GLN A 48 -12.34 21.82 -2.49
N HIS A 49 -13.19 20.81 -2.65
CA HIS A 49 -13.71 20.36 -3.92
C HIS A 49 -15.20 20.01 -3.81
N THR A 50 -15.84 19.85 -4.95
CA THR A 50 -17.21 19.34 -5.06
C THR A 50 -17.28 18.11 -5.94
N ILE A 51 -18.25 17.23 -5.67
CA ILE A 51 -18.53 16.03 -6.45
C ILE A 51 -20.03 15.80 -6.57
N ASN A 52 -20.52 15.42 -7.76
CA ASN A 52 -21.88 14.90 -7.89
C ASN A 52 -21.91 13.43 -7.45
N SER A 53 -22.71 13.12 -6.44
CA SER A 53 -22.86 11.76 -5.91
C SER A 53 -24.31 11.50 -5.53
N GLY A 54 -24.92 10.49 -6.16
CA GLY A 54 -26.33 10.16 -5.96
C GLY A 54 -27.28 11.28 -6.42
N GLY A 55 -26.92 12.04 -7.46
CA GLY A 55 -27.70 13.17 -7.96
C GLY A 55 -27.61 14.44 -7.10
N GLN A 56 -26.77 14.45 -6.06
CA GLN A 56 -26.54 15.62 -5.20
C GLN A 56 -25.11 16.14 -5.36
N ASN A 57 -24.94 17.46 -5.35
CA ASN A 57 -23.62 18.07 -5.26
C ASN A 57 -23.15 18.05 -3.80
N ARG A 58 -22.02 17.40 -3.54
CA ARG A 58 -21.41 17.26 -2.20
C ARG A 58 -20.05 17.94 -2.18
N SER A 59 -19.67 18.51 -1.04
CA SER A 59 -18.34 19.07 -0.83
C SER A 59 -17.43 18.10 -0.07
N TYR A 60 -16.12 18.21 -0.30
CA TYR A 60 -15.09 17.48 0.44
C TYR A 60 -13.80 18.29 0.50
N ILE A 61 -12.95 17.98 1.48
CA ILE A 61 -11.56 18.47 1.54
C ILE A 61 -10.65 17.33 1.12
N LEU A 62 -9.75 17.59 0.17
CA LEU A 62 -8.69 16.68 -0.25
C LEU A 62 -7.37 17.15 0.35
N ARG A 63 -6.61 16.23 0.94
CA ARG A 63 -5.19 16.44 1.27
C ARG A 63 -4.34 15.45 0.49
N VAL A 64 -3.53 15.96 -0.43
CA VAL A 64 -2.46 15.19 -1.08
C VAL A 64 -1.12 15.48 -0.39
N PRO A 65 -0.19 14.51 -0.33
CA PRO A 65 1.18 14.75 0.15
C PRO A 65 1.86 15.90 -0.61
N ALA A 66 2.67 16.70 0.09
CA ALA A 66 3.38 17.83 -0.51
C ALA A 66 4.28 17.42 -1.69
N ASN A 67 4.81 16.20 -1.65
CA ASN A 67 5.63 15.56 -2.68
C ASN A 67 4.86 14.44 -3.40
N TYR A 68 3.62 14.71 -3.81
CA TYR A 68 2.81 13.73 -4.54
C TYR A 68 3.53 13.25 -5.81
N ASP A 69 3.75 11.94 -5.91
CA ASP A 69 4.32 11.25 -7.07
C ASP A 69 3.23 10.43 -7.75
N ASN A 70 2.90 10.75 -9.00
CA ASN A 70 1.84 10.06 -9.73
C ASN A 70 2.16 8.60 -10.08
N ASN A 71 3.42 8.16 -9.94
CA ASN A 71 3.83 6.76 -10.10
C ASN A 71 3.75 5.97 -8.80
N ARG A 72 3.54 6.64 -7.67
CA ARG A 72 3.37 6.00 -6.37
C ARG A 72 1.90 5.73 -6.06
N GLN A 73 1.62 4.52 -5.60
CA GLN A 73 0.30 4.15 -5.09
C GLN A 73 0.16 4.63 -3.65
N TYR A 74 -0.73 5.61 -3.43
CA TYR A 74 -1.06 6.11 -2.11
C TYR A 74 -2.32 5.42 -1.58
N ARG A 75 -2.39 5.25 -0.25
CA ARG A 75 -3.60 4.82 0.43
C ARG A 75 -4.60 5.97 0.47
N LEU A 76 -5.88 5.66 0.23
CA LEU A 76 -6.98 6.59 0.44
C LEU A 76 -7.53 6.40 1.86
N TYR A 77 -7.65 7.51 2.59
CA TYR A 77 -8.35 7.57 3.87
C TYR A 77 -9.54 8.50 3.70
N VAL A 78 -10.68 8.12 4.29
CA VAL A 78 -11.92 8.89 4.22
C VAL A 78 -12.33 9.23 5.65
N GLY A 79 -12.27 10.51 5.98
CA GLY A 79 -12.81 11.06 7.23
C GLY A 79 -14.24 11.54 7.02
N LEU A 80 -15.13 11.20 7.95
CA LEU A 80 -16.52 11.66 7.97
C LEU A 80 -16.71 12.52 9.20
N HIS A 81 -17.32 13.69 9.05
CA HIS A 81 -17.62 14.53 10.20
C HIS A 81 -18.81 13.96 10.99
N TRP A 82 -18.80 14.17 12.30
CA TRP A 82 -19.91 13.79 13.18
C TRP A 82 -21.12 14.70 13.00
N ARG A 83 -22.23 14.34 13.66
CA ARG A 83 -23.45 15.15 13.68
C ARG A 83 -23.20 16.49 14.35
N GLY A 84 -23.35 17.57 13.60
CA GLY A 84 -23.15 18.95 14.07
C GLY A 84 -21.73 19.49 13.87
N GLY A 85 -20.78 18.65 13.45
CA GLY A 85 -19.46 19.07 12.99
C GLY A 85 -19.44 19.36 11.48
N THR A 86 -18.26 19.76 10.99
CA THR A 86 -17.97 20.06 9.59
C THR A 86 -16.76 19.27 9.08
N ALA A 87 -16.60 19.20 7.76
CA ALA A 87 -15.37 18.64 7.18
C ALA A 87 -14.11 19.42 7.61
N ASN A 88 -14.24 20.72 7.90
CA ASN A 88 -13.12 21.53 8.39
C ASN A 88 -12.72 21.15 9.82
N ASP A 89 -13.68 20.76 10.67
CA ASP A 89 -13.37 20.27 12.02
C ASP A 89 -12.57 18.98 11.95
N VAL A 90 -12.93 18.07 11.05
CA VAL A 90 -12.14 16.85 10.79
C VAL A 90 -10.75 17.20 10.23
N ASP A 91 -10.66 18.13 9.28
CA ASP A 91 -9.39 18.51 8.64
C ASP A 91 -8.43 19.25 9.60
N SER A 92 -8.95 20.02 10.55
CA SER A 92 -8.15 20.85 11.46
C SER A 92 -8.07 20.33 12.90
N GLY A 93 -8.93 19.37 13.27
CA GLY A 93 -9.19 18.97 14.65
C GLY A 93 -10.11 19.94 15.41
N GLY A 94 -10.74 20.88 14.70
CA GLY A 94 -11.68 21.84 15.28
C GLY A 94 -11.06 22.67 16.42
N THR A 95 -11.82 22.89 17.48
CA THR A 95 -11.37 23.60 18.68
C THR A 95 -10.37 22.83 19.53
N ASP A 96 -10.31 21.50 19.37
CA ASP A 96 -9.41 20.63 20.12
C ASP A 96 -7.98 20.63 19.52
N GLY A 97 -7.84 21.16 18.30
CA GLY A 97 -6.57 21.41 17.62
C GLY A 97 -6.06 20.24 16.78
N TYR A 98 -4.99 20.47 16.02
CA TYR A 98 -4.53 19.56 14.96
C TYR A 98 -4.26 18.10 15.39
N ASN A 99 -3.92 17.87 16.66
CA ASN A 99 -3.73 16.51 17.18
C ASN A 99 -5.02 15.66 17.16
N TRP A 100 -6.17 16.31 17.09
CA TRP A 100 -7.50 15.69 16.94
C TRP A 100 -8.01 15.71 15.50
N SER A 101 -7.18 16.12 14.52
CA SER A 101 -7.57 16.00 13.12
C SER A 101 -7.83 14.53 12.76
N TYR A 102 -8.86 14.32 11.95
CA TYR A 102 -9.34 13.02 11.46
C TYR A 102 -10.03 12.12 12.50
N TYR A 103 -10.32 12.61 13.70
CA TYR A 103 -11.26 12.01 14.66
C TYR A 103 -12.65 12.59 14.48
#